data_AF-A0A3N5N7B2-F1
#
_entry.id   AF-A0A3N5N7B2-F1
#
_cell.length_a   1.000
_cell.length_b   1.000
_cell.length_c   1.000
_cell.angle_alpha   90.00
_cell.angle_beta   90.00
_cell.angle_gamma   90.00
#
_symmetry.space_group_name_H-M   'P 1'
#
loop_
_entity.id
_entity.type
_entity.pdbx_description
1 polymer ?
#
loop_
_entity_poly.entity_id
_entity_poly.type
_entity_poly.pdbx_seq_one_letter_code
_entity_poly.pdbx_strand_id
1 'polypeptide(L)'
;MKDLIAGTVAYVKEVLQGAEGGHDWFHTERVWKMARYIREMEDRGDLAVIEPAALLHDIADPKFFEGDLEKGPQMAFDFLDRAGLDSDRVRLVTGIIRNISFKGGIIYEPVNSVEFGIVQDADRLDAMGAIGIARAFHYGGFRNRPIHDPSVPFREYRDT
;
A
#
# COMPACT_ATOMS: atom_id res chain seq x y z
N MET A 1 -19.28 3.51 9.83
CA MET A 1 -17.81 3.51 9.71
C MET A 1 -17.19 2.24 10.27
N LYS A 2 -17.49 1.82 11.51
CA LYS A 2 -17.05 0.51 12.04
C LYS A 2 -17.39 -0.66 11.11
N ASP A 3 -18.59 -0.65 10.54
CA ASP A 3 -19.05 -1.71 9.62
C ASP A 3 -18.30 -1.69 8.27
N LEU A 4 -17.96 -0.51 7.75
CA LEU A 4 -17.15 -0.36 6.54
C LEU A 4 -15.76 -0.97 6.75
N ILE A 5 -15.07 -0.58 7.82
CA ILE A 5 -13.70 -1.06 8.08
C ILE A 5 -13.67 -2.56 8.34
N ALA A 6 -14.61 -3.09 9.14
CA ALA A 6 -14.73 -4.53 9.35
C ALA A 6 -14.98 -5.28 8.03
N GLY A 7 -15.85 -4.75 7.17
CA GLY A 7 -16.10 -5.26 5.83
C GLY A 7 -14.85 -5.24 4.95
N THR A 8 -14.11 -4.13 4.93
CA THR A 8 -12.86 -4.00 4.17
C THR A 8 -11.82 -5.00 4.65
N VAL A 9 -11.65 -5.17 5.96
CA VAL A 9 -10.74 -6.16 6.54
C VAL A 9 -11.10 -7.58 6.10
N ALA A 10 -12.38 -7.94 6.15
CA ALA A 10 -12.84 -9.26 5.72
C ALA A 10 -12.57 -9.48 4.23
N TYR A 11 -12.89 -8.49 3.39
CA TYR A 11 -12.67 -8.54 1.95
C TYR A 11 -11.19 -8.68 1.60
N VAL A 12 -10.31 -7.88 2.20
CA VAL A 12 -8.86 -7.95 1.97
C VAL A 12 -8.30 -9.31 2.39
N LYS A 13 -8.72 -9.81 3.55
CA LYS A 13 -8.29 -11.15 4.02
C LYS A 13 -8.72 -12.26 3.08
N GLU A 14 -9.90 -12.15 2.46
CA GLU A 14 -10.42 -13.10 1.49
C GLU A 14 -9.63 -13.04 0.17
N VAL A 15 -9.42 -11.84 -0.37
CA VAL A 15 -8.69 -11.65 -1.64
C VAL A 15 -7.22 -12.08 -1.53
N LEU A 16 -6.57 -11.79 -0.40
CA LEU A 16 -5.17 -12.12 -0.17
C LEU A 16 -4.94 -13.55 0.33
N GLN A 17 -5.97 -14.42 0.37
CA GLN A 17 -5.77 -15.82 0.74
C GLN A 17 -4.83 -16.50 -0.27
N GLY A 18 -3.69 -16.98 0.23
CA GLY A 18 -2.68 -17.64 -0.61
C GLY A 18 -1.72 -16.69 -1.35
N ALA A 19 -1.77 -15.38 -1.08
CA ALA A 19 -0.77 -14.44 -1.59
C ALA A 19 0.64 -14.76 -1.03
N GLU A 20 1.69 -14.49 -1.82
CA GLU A 20 3.08 -14.70 -1.40
C GLU A 20 3.46 -13.74 -0.25
N GLY A 21 4.31 -14.22 0.69
CA GLY A 21 4.58 -13.61 2.00
C GLY A 21 5.21 -12.20 2.05
N GLY A 22 5.36 -11.51 0.92
CA GLY A 22 5.75 -10.10 0.88
C GLY A 22 4.56 -9.12 0.88
N HIS A 23 3.39 -9.58 0.42
CA HIS A 23 2.16 -8.79 0.22
C HIS A 23 0.96 -9.49 0.89
N ASP A 24 1.22 -10.13 2.03
CA ASP A 24 0.20 -10.82 2.79
C ASP A 24 -0.63 -9.86 3.65
N TRP A 25 -1.69 -10.41 4.26
CA TRP A 25 -2.52 -9.69 5.23
C TRP A 25 -1.69 -9.00 6.33
N PHE A 26 -0.56 -9.57 6.75
CA PHE A 26 0.21 -9.04 7.87
C PHE A 26 0.96 -7.76 7.49
N HIS A 27 1.42 -7.63 6.24
CA HIS A 27 1.92 -6.35 5.72
C HIS A 27 0.82 -5.29 5.72
N THR A 28 -0.32 -5.57 5.10
CA THR A 28 -1.45 -4.64 5.05
C THR A 28 -1.94 -4.22 6.44
N GLU A 29 -1.98 -5.14 7.40
CA GLU A 29 -2.38 -4.85 8.78
C GLU A 29 -1.42 -3.87 9.47
N ARG A 30 -0.11 -4.04 9.28
CA ARG A 30 0.89 -3.12 9.86
C ARG A 30 0.80 -1.74 9.23
N VAL A 31 0.66 -1.65 7.90
CA VAL A 31 0.46 -0.38 7.19
C VAL A 31 -0.81 0.32 7.67
N TRP A 32 -1.93 -0.38 7.78
CA TRP A 32 -3.19 0.19 8.30
C TRP A 32 -3.05 0.72 9.73
N LYS A 33 -2.45 -0.06 10.64
CA LYS A 33 -2.22 0.39 12.03
C LYS A 33 -1.28 1.60 12.08
N MET A 34 -0.23 1.62 11.25
CA MET A 34 0.70 2.73 11.16
C MET A 34 0.03 3.99 10.60
N ALA A 35 -0.77 3.87 9.54
CA ALA A 35 -1.51 4.99 8.96
C ALA A 35 -2.48 5.63 9.98
N ARG A 36 -3.15 4.81 10.80
CA ARG A 36 -3.98 5.31 11.91
C ARG A 36 -3.17 6.07 12.95
N TYR A 37 -2.00 5.54 13.32
CA TYR A 37 -1.10 6.19 14.27
C TYR A 37 -0.58 7.53 13.74
N ILE A 38 -0.10 7.58 12.49
CA ILE A 38 0.36 8.81 11.85
C ILE A 38 -0.78 9.84 11.80
N ARG A 39 -1.98 9.43 11.39
CA ARG A 39 -3.17 10.30 11.39
C ARG A 39 -3.43 10.90 12.77
N GLU A 40 -3.33 10.10 13.84
CA GLU A 40 -3.53 10.56 15.21
C GLU A 40 -2.48 11.60 15.62
N MET A 41 -1.22 11.39 15.26
CA MET A 41 -0.12 12.31 15.55
C MET A 41 -0.20 13.62 14.75
N GLU A 42 -0.63 13.55 13.49
CA GLU A 42 -0.82 14.72 12.63
C GLU A 42 -2.10 15.53 13.00
N ASP A 43 -3.06 14.90 13.69
CA ASP A 43 -4.38 15.46 14.05
C ASP A 43 -5.18 16.01 12.85
N ARG A 44 -4.99 15.42 11.67
CA ARG A 44 -5.66 15.81 10.43
C ARG A 44 -5.82 14.65 9.47
N GLY A 45 -6.71 14.81 8.50
CA GLY A 45 -7.04 13.79 7.50
C GLY A 45 -8.25 12.93 7.88
N ASP A 46 -8.99 12.52 6.86
CA ASP A 46 -10.24 11.75 6.99
C ASP A 46 -9.96 10.24 7.14
N LEU A 47 -10.30 9.68 8.30
CA LEU A 47 -10.18 8.23 8.56
C LEU A 47 -11.04 7.38 7.61
N ALA A 48 -12.16 7.93 7.11
CA ALA A 48 -12.99 7.23 6.12
C ALA A 48 -12.32 7.10 4.75
N VAL A 49 -11.18 7.77 4.52
CA VAL A 49 -10.32 7.65 3.34
C VAL A 49 -9.05 6.89 3.70
N ILE A 50 -8.37 7.29 4.79
CA ILE A 50 -7.06 6.73 5.18
C ILE A 50 -7.15 5.24 5.48
N GLU A 51 -8.14 4.80 6.25
CA GLU A 51 -8.23 3.39 6.64
C GLU A 51 -8.57 2.48 5.44
N PRO A 52 -9.58 2.79 4.59
CA PRO A 52 -9.81 2.00 3.38
C PRO A 52 -8.64 2.03 2.40
N ALA A 53 -7.99 3.18 2.20
CA ALA A 53 -6.83 3.28 1.32
C ALA A 53 -5.67 2.41 1.82
N ALA A 54 -5.34 2.46 3.11
CA ALA A 54 -4.29 1.64 3.69
C ALA A 54 -4.63 0.13 3.66
N LEU A 55 -5.90 -0.24 3.82
CA LEU A 55 -6.31 -1.65 3.74
C LEU A 55 -6.31 -2.18 2.30
N LEU A 56 -6.57 -1.33 1.30
CA LEU A 56 -6.74 -1.74 -0.10
C LEU A 56 -5.53 -1.43 -0.99
N HIS A 57 -4.48 -0.77 -0.48
CA HIS A 57 -3.35 -0.29 -1.30
C HIS A 57 -2.65 -1.39 -2.12
N ASP A 58 -2.59 -2.60 -1.57
CA ASP A 58 -1.94 -3.77 -2.18
C ASP A 58 -2.96 -4.87 -2.58
N ILE A 59 -4.25 -4.52 -2.73
CA ILE A 59 -5.32 -5.50 -3.00
C ILE A 59 -5.17 -6.25 -4.33
N ALA A 60 -4.42 -5.67 -5.27
CA ALA A 60 -4.12 -6.30 -6.55
C ALA A 60 -2.61 -6.32 -6.76
N ASP A 61 -1.94 -7.40 -6.33
CA ASP A 61 -0.53 -7.60 -6.67
C ASP A 61 -0.42 -7.82 -8.19
N PRO A 62 0.31 -6.95 -8.94
CA PRO A 62 0.43 -7.04 -10.39
C PRO A 62 0.93 -8.39 -10.90
N LYS A 63 1.60 -9.19 -10.07
CA LYS A 63 2.01 -10.56 -10.41
C LYS A 63 0.82 -11.49 -10.73
N PHE A 64 -0.35 -11.24 -10.14
CA PHE A 64 -1.56 -12.05 -10.35
C PHE A 64 -2.49 -11.47 -11.42
N PHE A 65 -2.22 -10.24 -11.87
CA PHE A 65 -3.05 -9.50 -12.82
C PHE A 65 -2.27 -9.05 -14.05
N GLU A 66 -1.25 -9.82 -14.44
CA GLU A 66 -0.47 -9.60 -15.67
C GLU A 66 0.14 -8.19 -15.80
N GLY A 67 0.40 -7.51 -14.67
CA GLY A 67 0.91 -6.14 -14.66
C GLY A 67 -0.15 -5.04 -14.79
N ASP A 68 -1.45 -5.36 -14.70
CA ASP A 68 -2.53 -4.37 -14.75
C ASP A 68 -2.56 -3.50 -13.48
N LEU A 69 -2.03 -2.28 -13.61
CA LEU A 69 -1.95 -1.29 -12.53
C LEU A 69 -3.31 -0.66 -12.18
N GLU A 70 -4.30 -0.74 -13.07
CA GLU A 70 -5.65 -0.20 -12.80
C GLU A 70 -6.53 -1.21 -12.06
N LYS A 71 -6.11 -2.47 -11.97
CA LYS A 71 -6.88 -3.52 -11.31
C LYS A 71 -7.15 -3.23 -9.83
N GLY A 72 -6.13 -2.78 -9.10
CA GLY A 72 -6.24 -2.41 -7.68
C GLY A 72 -7.25 -1.28 -7.44
N PRO A 73 -7.07 -0.11 -8.10
CA PRO A 73 -8.04 0.98 -8.05
C PRO A 73 -9.46 0.54 -8.44
N GLN A 74 -9.64 -0.29 -9.47
CA GLN A 74 -10.96 -0.77 -9.88
C GLN A 74 -11.61 -1.67 -8.82
N MET A 75 -10.86 -2.62 -8.25
CA MET A 75 -11.37 -3.49 -7.19
C MET A 75 -11.75 -2.71 -5.93
N ALA A 76 -10.98 -1.67 -5.59
CA ALA A 76 -11.30 -0.78 -4.50
C ALA A 76 -12.55 0.07 -4.79
N PHE A 77 -12.70 0.60 -6.01
CA PHE A 77 -13.88 1.32 -6.45
C PHE A 77 -15.14 0.46 -6.28
N ASP A 78 -15.16 -0.72 -6.91
CA ASP A 78 -16.32 -1.61 -6.92
C ASP A 78 -16.74 -2.02 -5.50
N PHE A 79 -15.77 -2.26 -4.62
CA PHE A 79 -16.03 -2.61 -3.23
C PHE A 79 -16.61 -1.44 -2.43
N LEU A 80 -16.01 -0.26 -2.51
CA LEU A 80 -16.39 0.89 -1.69
C LEU A 80 -17.70 1.54 -2.17
N ASP A 81 -17.96 1.56 -3.47
CA ASP A 81 -19.21 2.02 -4.05
C ASP A 81 -20.38 1.13 -3.60
N ARG A 82 -20.22 -0.19 -3.67
CA ARG A 82 -21.21 -1.15 -3.14
C ARG A 82 -21.40 -1.04 -1.63
N ALA A 83 -20.36 -0.67 -0.89
CA ALA A 83 -20.43 -0.41 0.54
C ALA A 83 -21.11 0.94 0.88
N GLY A 84 -21.48 1.75 -0.13
CA GLY A 84 -22.18 3.01 0.04
C GLY A 84 -21.29 4.15 0.55
N LEU A 85 -19.98 4.09 0.31
CA LEU A 85 -19.09 5.21 0.65
C LEU A 85 -19.35 6.40 -0.29
N ASP A 86 -19.26 7.60 0.26
CA ASP A 86 -19.42 8.84 -0.50
C ASP A 86 -18.50 8.89 -1.73
N SER A 87 -19.03 9.37 -2.86
CA SER A 87 -18.33 9.32 -4.15
C SER A 87 -17.01 10.09 -4.16
N ASP A 88 -16.90 11.19 -3.40
CA ASP A 88 -15.68 12.00 -3.34
C ASP A 88 -14.60 11.23 -2.57
N ARG A 89 -14.99 10.54 -1.49
CA ARG A 89 -14.10 9.66 -0.74
C ARG A 89 -13.66 8.45 -1.56
N VAL A 90 -14.57 7.82 -2.30
CA VAL A 90 -14.23 6.70 -3.20
C VAL A 90 -13.20 7.14 -4.25
N ARG A 91 -13.40 8.32 -4.88
CA ARG A 91 -12.44 8.88 -5.83
C ARG A 91 -11.07 9.15 -5.19
N LEU A 92 -11.04 9.67 -3.97
CA LEU A 92 -9.79 9.93 -3.27
C LEU A 92 -9.06 8.63 -2.90
N VAL A 93 -9.77 7.63 -2.35
CA VAL A 93 -9.18 6.32 -2.01
C VAL A 93 -8.58 5.65 -3.25
N THR A 94 -9.34 5.58 -4.35
CA THR A 94 -8.88 4.97 -5.60
C THR A 94 -7.71 5.73 -6.22
N GLY A 95 -7.70 7.07 -6.11
CA GLY A 95 -6.57 7.91 -6.48
C GLY A 95 -5.31 7.60 -5.66
N ILE A 96 -5.43 7.43 -4.34
CA ILE A 96 -4.32 7.06 -3.46
C ILE A 96 -3.74 5.70 -3.87
N ILE A 97 -4.59 4.69 -4.02
CA ILE A 97 -4.17 3.32 -4.39
C ILE A 97 -3.41 3.32 -5.73
N ARG A 98 -3.87 4.11 -6.71
CA ARG A 98 -3.20 4.24 -8.01
C ARG A 98 -1.79 4.85 -7.91
N ASN A 99 -1.56 5.73 -6.94
CA ASN A 99 -0.35 6.55 -6.85
C ASN A 99 0.64 6.10 -5.76
N ILE A 100 0.27 5.14 -4.92
CA ILE A 100 1.09 4.78 -3.75
C ILE A 100 2.26 3.86 -4.12
N SER A 101 2.08 3.01 -5.13
CA SER A 101 3.13 2.10 -5.58
C SER A 101 4.20 2.83 -6.38
N PHE A 102 5.46 2.68 -5.99
CA PHE A 102 6.62 3.15 -6.76
C PHE A 102 6.86 2.30 -8.04
N LYS A 103 6.15 1.17 -8.19
CA LYS A 103 6.34 0.23 -9.32
C LYS A 103 5.64 0.74 -10.58
N GLY A 104 6.40 1.36 -11.48
CA GLY A 104 5.95 1.55 -12.86
C GLY A 104 6.57 2.73 -13.59
N GLY A 105 7.12 3.72 -12.88
CA GLY A 105 7.61 4.95 -13.51
C GLY A 105 6.51 5.75 -14.23
N ILE A 106 5.24 5.33 -14.12
CA ILE A 106 4.08 6.04 -14.63
C ILE A 106 3.72 7.09 -13.59
N ILE A 107 3.87 8.35 -14.00
CA ILE A 107 3.46 9.50 -13.19
C ILE A 107 2.01 9.79 -13.55
N TYR A 108 1.09 9.37 -12.69
CA TYR A 108 -0.29 9.85 -12.74
C TYR A 108 -0.37 11.26 -12.15
N GLU A 109 -1.53 11.93 -12.29
CA GLU A 109 -1.73 13.22 -11.64
C GLU A 109 -1.50 13.08 -10.12
N PRO A 110 -0.63 13.94 -9.53
CA PRO A 110 -0.31 13.84 -8.12
C PRO A 110 -1.56 13.98 -7.24
N VAL A 111 -1.77 13.02 -6.34
CA VAL A 111 -2.79 13.14 -5.32
C VAL A 111 -2.26 14.02 -4.20
N ASN A 112 -2.53 15.32 -4.30
CA ASN A 112 -2.15 16.27 -3.27
C ASN A 112 -3.18 16.27 -2.14
N SER A 113 -3.03 15.32 -1.22
CA SER A 113 -3.86 15.20 -0.02
C SER A 113 -3.02 14.76 1.17
N VAL A 114 -3.49 15.10 2.37
CA VAL A 114 -2.87 14.65 3.63
C VAL A 114 -3.02 13.13 3.76
N GLU A 115 -4.16 12.61 3.33
CA GLU A 115 -4.49 11.20 3.34
C GLU A 115 -3.49 10.39 2.49
N PHE A 116 -3.15 10.89 1.30
CA PHE A 116 -2.11 10.27 0.47
C PHE A 116 -0.75 10.24 1.18
N GLY A 117 -0.33 11.37 1.76
CA GLY A 117 0.93 11.45 2.51
C GLY A 117 0.98 10.46 3.67
N ILE A 118 -0.10 10.40 4.46
CA ILE A 118 -0.20 9.48 5.61
C ILE A 118 -0.09 8.02 5.18
N VAL A 119 -0.82 7.59 4.14
CA VAL A 119 -0.80 6.19 3.71
C VAL A 119 0.55 5.86 3.05
N GLN A 120 1.11 6.79 2.27
CA GLN A 120 2.43 6.62 1.66
C GLN A 120 3.54 6.47 2.72
N ASP A 121 3.52 7.31 3.76
CA ASP A 121 4.50 7.23 4.84
C ASP A 121 4.35 5.92 5.62
N ALA A 122 3.13 5.50 5.90
CA ALA A 122 2.85 4.23 6.58
C ALA A 122 3.40 3.02 5.81
N ASP A 123 3.22 2.96 4.49
CA ASP A 123 3.73 1.89 3.64
C ASP A 123 5.27 1.90 3.59
N ARG A 124 5.88 3.07 3.36
CA ARG A 124 7.34 3.22 3.33
C ARG A 124 8.00 2.88 4.65
N LEU A 125 7.38 3.20 5.77
CA LEU A 125 7.89 2.87 7.10
C LEU A 125 7.93 1.34 7.33
N ASP A 126 7.00 0.56 6.76
CA ASP A 126 7.04 -0.91 6.85
C ASP A 126 8.20 -1.53 6.05
N ALA A 127 8.72 -0.81 5.06
CA ALA A 127 9.91 -1.19 4.29
C ALA A 127 11.24 -0.80 4.97
N MET A 128 11.20 -0.16 6.15
CA MET A 128 12.37 0.25 6.91
C MET A 128 12.51 -0.51 8.24
N GLY A 129 13.57 -0.20 9.00
CA GLY A 129 13.84 -0.82 10.30
C GLY A 129 14.06 -2.34 10.23
N ALA A 130 13.82 -3.03 11.35
CA ALA A 130 14.08 -4.48 11.45
C ALA A 130 13.25 -5.31 10.45
N ILE A 131 11.98 -4.93 10.24
CA ILE A 131 11.09 -5.59 9.27
C ILE A 131 11.59 -5.34 7.85
N GLY A 132 11.96 -4.11 7.51
CA GLY A 132 12.56 -3.76 6.22
C GLY A 132 13.83 -4.56 5.91
N ILE A 133 14.74 -4.69 6.90
CA ILE A 133 15.96 -5.50 6.78
C ILE A 133 15.60 -6.96 6.48
N ALA A 134 14.66 -7.55 7.23
CA ALA A 134 14.23 -8.93 7.01
C ALA A 134 13.59 -9.13 5.62
N ARG A 135 12.72 -8.20 5.19
CA ARG A 135 12.08 -8.21 3.86
C ARG A 135 13.13 -8.12 2.74
N ALA A 136 14.14 -7.27 2.89
CA ALA A 136 15.21 -7.11 1.92
C ALA A 136 16.00 -8.42 1.70
N PHE A 137 16.39 -9.10 2.79
CA PHE A 137 17.07 -10.40 2.68
C PHE A 137 16.15 -11.50 2.17
N HIS A 138 14.88 -11.53 2.59
CA HIS A 138 13.91 -12.52 2.11
C HIS A 138 13.72 -12.44 0.59
N TYR A 139 13.48 -11.23 0.07
CA TYR A 139 13.36 -11.02 -1.37
C TYR A 139 14.68 -11.28 -2.11
N GLY A 140 15.81 -10.87 -1.54
CA GLY A 140 17.14 -11.16 -2.07
C GLY A 140 17.38 -12.66 -2.23
N GLY A 141 17.06 -13.45 -1.20
CA GLY A 141 17.16 -14.91 -1.21
C GLY A 141 16.23 -15.56 -2.24
N PHE A 142 14.97 -15.12 -2.32
CA PHE A 142 14.03 -15.57 -3.35
C PHE A 142 14.54 -15.29 -4.78
N ARG A 143 15.22 -14.15 -4.98
CA ARG A 143 15.85 -13.79 -6.26
C ARG A 143 17.26 -14.36 -6.43
N ASN A 144 17.70 -15.24 -5.54
CA ASN A 144 19.04 -15.85 -5.50
C ASN A 144 20.19 -14.83 -5.64
N ARG A 145 20.08 -13.71 -4.90
CA ARG A 145 21.08 -12.63 -4.89
C ARG A 145 22.09 -12.83 -3.76
N PRO A 146 23.38 -12.50 -3.98
CA PRO A 146 24.34 -12.44 -2.89
C PRO A 146 23.93 -11.36 -1.88
N ILE A 147 24.26 -11.59 -0.60
CA ILE A 147 24.05 -10.60 0.47
C ILE A 147 24.85 -9.32 0.20
N HIS A 148 26.09 -9.48 -0.27
CA HIS A 148 27.01 -8.39 -0.57
C HIS A 148 28.07 -8.86 -1.57
N ASP A 149 28.46 -7.98 -2.51
CA ASP A 149 29.56 -8.18 -3.44
C ASP A 149 30.48 -6.94 -3.39
N PRO A 150 31.70 -7.05 -2.83
CA PRO A 150 32.64 -5.92 -2.72
C PRO A 150 33.06 -5.30 -4.06
N SER A 151 32.86 -6.00 -5.19
CA SER A 151 33.16 -5.48 -6.53
C SER A 151 32.06 -4.57 -7.08
N VAL A 152 30.87 -4.60 -6.49
CA VAL A 152 29.73 -3.76 -6.87
C VAL A 152 29.74 -2.50 -5.99
N PRO A 153 30.04 -1.30 -6.55
CA PRO A 153 30.03 -0.07 -5.77
C PRO A 153 28.61 0.31 -5.36
N PHE A 154 28.49 1.08 -4.28
CA PHE A 154 27.19 1.66 -3.90
C PHE A 154 26.67 2.58 -5.01
N ARG A 155 25.35 2.59 -5.21
CA ARG A 155 24.70 3.59 -6.07
C ARG A 155 24.52 4.88 -5.28
N GLU A 156 25.08 5.97 -5.79
CA GLU A 156 24.73 7.31 -5.35
C GLU A 156 23.39 7.71 -5.97
N TYR A 157 22.41 8.00 -5.14
CA TYR A 157 21.19 8.68 -5.54
C TYR A 157 21.37 10.15 -5.17
N ARG A 158 21.29 11.04 -6.17
CA ARG A 158 21.28 12.49 -5.94
C ARG A 158 19.83 12.94 -5.86
N ASP A 159 19.48 13.68 -4.83
CA ASP A 159 18.22 14.42 -4.80
C ASP A 159 18.27 15.46 -5.93
N THR A 160 17.49 15.24 -6.99
CA THR A 160 17.22 16.22 -8.04
C THR A 160 15.91 16.92 -7.76
#